data_AF-A0A923X073-F1
#
_entry.id   AF-A0A923X073-F1
#
_cell.length_a   1.000
_cell.length_b   1.000
_cell.length_c   1.000
_cell.angle_alpha   90.00
_cell.angle_beta   90.00
_cell.angle_gamma   90.00
#
_symmetry.space_group_name_H-M   'P 1'
#
loop_
_entity.id
_entity.type
_entity.pdbx_description
1 polymer ?
#
loop_
_entity_poly.entity_id
_entity_poly.type
_entity_poly.pdbx_seq_one_letter_code
_entity_poly.pdbx_strand_id
1 'polypeptide(L)'
;EVKGLAARKIEQLRALGVVANESNWLQSHLLLAKPIEQALLTLQKLPGIGPFSAELVLLRGAGHTDVFPKNEFRLQKAMAISYELGADPEFDKLELIAEKWRPFRSWAGLLLRNSIPR
;
A
#
# COMPACT_ATOMS: atom_id res chain seq x y z
N GLU A 1 -28.31 -0.16 9.64
CA GLU A 1 -27.01 -0.83 9.82
C GLU A 1 -26.66 -1.62 8.57
N VAL A 2 -25.37 -1.85 8.30
CA VAL A 2 -24.93 -2.69 7.16
C VAL A 2 -24.40 -4.01 7.73
N LYS A 3 -25.06 -5.13 7.40
CA LYS A 3 -24.70 -6.46 7.90
C LYS A 3 -23.24 -6.79 7.56
N GLY A 4 -22.45 -7.21 8.56
CA GLY A 4 -21.05 -7.57 8.40
C GLY A 4 -20.05 -6.39 8.49
N LEU A 5 -20.52 -5.16 8.71
CA LEU A 5 -19.65 -4.00 8.93
C LEU A 5 -19.83 -3.41 10.33
N ALA A 6 -18.71 -3.23 11.03
CA ALA A 6 -18.67 -2.52 12.30
C ALA A 6 -19.07 -1.03 12.11
N ALA A 7 -19.73 -0.43 13.10
CA ALA A 7 -20.23 0.95 13.03
C ALA A 7 -19.12 1.95 12.65
N ARG A 8 -17.94 1.83 13.26
CA ARG A 8 -16.76 2.66 12.94
C ARG A 8 -16.35 2.57 11.46
N LYS A 9 -16.45 1.40 10.83
CA LYS A 9 -16.15 1.25 9.40
C LYS A 9 -17.20 1.95 8.53
N ILE A 10 -18.47 1.94 8.95
CA ILE A 10 -19.54 2.66 8.26
C ILE A 10 -19.27 4.18 8.31
N GLU A 11 -18.89 4.70 9.48
CA GLU A 11 -18.52 6.12 9.65
C GLU A 11 -17.32 6.51 8.77
N GLN A 12 -16.27 5.68 8.76
CA GLN A 12 -15.08 5.90 7.92
C GLN A 12 -15.42 5.90 6.43
N LEU A 13 -16.24 4.95 5.97
CA LEU A 13 -16.66 4.88 4.57
C LEU A 13 -17.52 6.08 4.17
N ARG A 14 -18.40 6.57 5.05
CA ARG A 14 -19.17 7.79 4.80
C ARG A 14 -18.28 9.01 4.70
N ALA A 15 -17.34 9.17 5.62
CA ALA A 15 -16.37 10.27 5.58
C ALA A 15 -15.51 10.24 4.32
N LEU A 16 -15.07 9.04 3.89
CA LEU A 16 -14.37 8.87 2.62
C LEU A 16 -15.25 9.28 1.42
N GLY A 17 -16.53 8.92 1.44
CA GLY A 17 -17.50 9.30 0.41
C GLY A 17 -17.68 10.82 0.30
N VAL A 18 -17.73 11.52 1.44
CA VAL A 18 -17.77 13.00 1.48
C VAL A 18 -16.51 13.58 0.83
N VAL A 19 -15.32 13.14 1.24
CA VAL A 19 -14.06 13.63 0.67
C VAL A 19 -13.97 13.36 -0.83
N ALA A 20 -14.41 12.19 -1.30
CA ALA A 20 -14.41 11.84 -2.72
C ALA A 20 -15.40 12.68 -3.55
N ASN A 21 -16.49 13.14 -2.94
CA ASN A 21 -17.48 13.98 -3.59
C ASN A 21 -17.09 15.46 -3.61
N GLU A 22 -16.48 15.95 -2.52
CA GLU A 22 -16.17 17.37 -2.33
C GLU A 22 -14.77 17.76 -2.84
N SER A 23 -13.90 16.79 -3.10
CA SER A 23 -12.53 17.03 -3.56
C SER A 23 -12.13 16.10 -4.70
N ASN A 24 -11.23 16.58 -5.56
CA ASN A 24 -10.76 15.78 -6.70
C ASN A 24 -9.48 14.99 -6.40
N TRP A 25 -8.77 15.27 -5.31
CA TRP A 25 -7.42 14.75 -5.10
C TRP A 25 -7.35 13.22 -4.92
N LEU A 26 -8.48 12.56 -4.62
CA LEU A 26 -8.59 11.09 -4.57
C LEU A 26 -8.61 10.42 -5.95
N GLN A 27 -8.68 11.19 -7.04
CA GLN A 27 -8.55 10.65 -8.38
C GLN A 27 -7.13 10.10 -8.60
N SER A 28 -7.03 8.87 -9.11
CA SER A 28 -5.76 8.15 -9.24
C SER A 28 -4.67 8.97 -9.93
N HIS A 29 -4.97 9.63 -11.05
CA HIS A 29 -3.99 10.46 -11.77
C HIS A 29 -3.42 11.64 -10.96
N LEU A 30 -4.18 12.21 -10.02
CA LEU A 30 -3.75 13.31 -9.15
C LEU A 30 -2.93 12.81 -7.96
N LEU A 31 -3.22 11.59 -7.50
CA LEU A 31 -2.36 10.90 -6.52
C LEU A 31 -1.02 10.52 -7.15
N LEU A 32 -1.03 9.97 -8.37
CA LEU A 32 0.18 9.56 -9.09
C LEU A 32 1.06 10.73 -9.51
N ALA A 33 0.49 11.92 -9.72
CA ALA A 33 1.25 13.13 -10.04
C ALA A 33 2.03 13.72 -8.84
N LYS A 34 1.78 13.25 -7.61
CA LYS A 34 2.47 13.73 -6.41
C LYS A 34 3.77 12.95 -6.18
N PRO A 35 4.78 13.57 -5.53
CA PRO A 35 5.86 12.81 -4.91
C PRO A 35 5.29 11.74 -3.97
N ILE A 36 5.87 10.53 -4.02
CA ILE A 36 5.36 9.34 -3.31
C ILE A 36 5.06 9.65 -1.83
N GLU A 37 6.02 10.25 -1.12
CA GLU A 37 5.88 10.61 0.29
C GLU A 37 4.69 11.54 0.54
N GLN A 38 4.48 12.53 -0.33
CA GLN A 38 3.37 13.46 -0.22
C GLN A 38 2.03 12.77 -0.50
N ALA A 39 1.99 11.85 -1.47
CA ALA A 39 0.79 11.05 -1.75
C ALA A 39 0.41 10.19 -0.53
N LEU A 40 1.38 9.51 0.09
CA LEU A 40 1.18 8.69 1.28
C LEU A 40 0.71 9.54 2.48
N LEU A 41 1.33 10.69 2.74
CA LEU A 41 0.92 11.60 3.81
C LEU A 41 -0.49 12.17 3.57
N THR A 42 -0.85 12.44 2.32
CA THR A 42 -2.20 12.91 1.98
C THR A 42 -3.24 11.82 2.24
N LEU A 43 -2.96 10.58 1.83
CA LEU A 43 -3.84 9.44 2.08
C LEU A 43 -4.04 9.16 3.57
N GLN A 44 -3.00 9.34 4.40
CA GLN A 44 -3.07 9.14 5.85
C GLN A 44 -3.94 10.17 6.59
N LYS A 45 -4.35 11.26 5.94
CA LYS A 45 -5.33 12.20 6.51
C LYS A 45 -6.75 11.62 6.52
N LEU A 46 -7.00 10.56 5.76
CA LEU A 46 -8.31 9.92 5.71
C LEU A 46 -8.57 9.10 6.99
N PRO A 47 -9.80 9.13 7.53
CA PRO A 47 -10.11 8.42 8.75
C PRO A 47 -9.96 6.90 8.56
N GLY A 48 -9.12 6.28 9.38
CA GLY A 48 -8.86 4.84 9.33
C GLY A 48 -7.77 4.40 8.33
N ILE A 49 -7.11 5.33 7.65
CA ILE A 49 -6.00 5.03 6.75
C ILE A 49 -4.67 5.29 7.47
N GLY A 50 -4.00 4.22 7.91
CA GLY A 50 -2.63 4.26 8.43
C GLY A 50 -1.58 4.01 7.33
N PRO A 51 -0.28 3.97 7.68
CA PRO A 51 0.82 3.80 6.73
C PRO A 51 0.67 2.60 5.79
N PHE A 52 0.33 1.43 6.35
CA PHE A 52 0.05 0.21 5.57
C PHE A 52 -1.07 0.41 4.54
N SER A 53 -2.22 0.92 4.96
CA SER A 53 -3.36 1.15 4.07
C SER A 53 -3.04 2.20 3.01
N ALA A 54 -2.32 3.27 3.37
CA ALA A 54 -1.92 4.32 2.44
C ALA A 54 -1.02 3.77 1.31
N GLU A 55 -0.04 2.94 1.65
CA GLU A 55 0.78 2.24 0.66
C GLU A 55 -0.11 1.39 -0.26
N LEU A 56 -1.00 0.56 0.29
CA LEU A 56 -1.85 -0.28 -0.54
C LEU A 56 -2.80 0.50 -1.45
N VAL A 57 -3.33 1.63 -0.98
CA VAL A 57 -4.15 2.53 -1.80
C VAL A 57 -3.31 3.13 -2.93
N LEU A 58 -2.10 3.61 -2.68
CA LEU A 58 -1.25 4.18 -3.73
C LEU A 58 -0.81 3.11 -4.76
N LEU A 59 -0.36 1.96 -4.29
CA LEU A 59 0.22 0.92 -5.14
C LEU A 59 -0.85 0.15 -5.92
N ARG A 60 -1.95 -0.25 -5.26
CA ARG A 60 -2.96 -1.16 -5.84
C ARG A 60 -4.26 -0.44 -6.21
N GLY A 61 -4.60 0.63 -5.50
CA GLY A 61 -5.78 1.45 -5.79
C GLY A 61 -5.51 2.45 -6.92
N ALA A 62 -4.50 3.31 -6.73
CA ALA A 62 -4.10 4.30 -7.74
C ALA A 62 -3.21 3.71 -8.84
N GLY A 63 -2.52 2.60 -8.58
CA GLY A 63 -1.77 1.85 -9.59
C GLY A 63 -0.33 2.33 -9.79
N HIS A 64 0.31 2.92 -8.78
CA HIS A 64 1.73 3.28 -8.88
C HIS A 64 2.57 2.01 -9.09
N THR A 65 3.31 1.93 -10.20
CA THR A 65 3.99 0.68 -10.60
C THR A 65 5.30 0.46 -9.86
N ASP A 66 5.96 1.55 -9.45
CA ASP A 66 7.35 1.51 -9.00
C ASP A 66 7.57 2.02 -7.57
N VAL A 67 6.83 1.48 -6.60
CA VAL A 67 7.07 1.68 -5.16
C VAL A 67 7.27 0.34 -4.46
N PHE A 68 8.30 0.23 -3.64
CA PHE A 68 8.49 -0.89 -2.71
C PHE A 68 7.89 -0.53 -1.34
N PRO A 69 6.84 -1.24 -0.87
CA PRO A 69 6.12 -0.84 0.35
C PRO A 69 6.90 -1.21 1.61
N LYS A 70 7.04 -0.26 2.55
CA LYS A 70 7.76 -0.47 3.81
C LYS A 70 6.91 -1.17 4.85
N ASN A 71 5.59 -0.98 4.81
CA ASN A 71 4.68 -1.47 5.85
C ASN A 71 4.01 -2.81 5.48
N GLU A 72 4.42 -3.46 4.38
CA GLU A 72 3.91 -4.76 3.94
C GLU A 72 4.75 -5.93 4.50
N PHE A 73 4.49 -6.30 5.76
CA PHE A 73 5.22 -7.40 6.44
C PHE A 73 5.06 -8.77 5.78
N ARG A 74 3.95 -9.04 5.08
CA ARG A 74 3.76 -10.30 4.36
C ARG A 74 4.67 -10.35 3.13
N LEU A 75 4.88 -9.23 2.44
CA LEU A 75 5.88 -9.15 1.38
C LEU A 75 7.28 -9.39 1.93
N GLN A 76 7.64 -8.75 3.04
CA GLN A 76 8.94 -8.95 3.68
C GLN A 76 9.16 -10.44 4.04
N LYS A 77 8.15 -11.09 4.62
CA LYS A 77 8.18 -12.54 4.89
C LYS A 77 8.33 -13.38 3.62
N ALA A 78 7.60 -13.04 2.55
CA ALA A 78 7.72 -13.74 1.27
C ALA A 78 9.13 -13.60 0.68
N MET A 79 9.72 -12.40 0.74
CA MET A 79 11.10 -12.18 0.31
C MET A 79 12.09 -12.96 1.18
N ALA A 80 11.90 -12.96 2.50
CA ALA A 80 12.76 -13.70 3.42
C ALA A 80 12.84 -15.19 3.06
N ILE A 81 11.69 -15.79 2.72
CA ILE A 81 11.58 -17.19 2.29
C ILE A 81 12.21 -17.37 0.90
N SER A 82 11.81 -16.56 -0.09
CA SER A 82 12.22 -16.75 -1.49
C SER A 82 13.69 -16.43 -1.77
N TYR A 83 14.31 -15.58 -0.94
CA TYR A 83 15.72 -15.21 -1.05
C TYR A 83 16.59 -15.78 0.08
N GLU A 84 16.05 -16.69 0.89
CA GLU A 84 16.77 -17.40 1.96
C GLU A 84 17.50 -16.46 2.94
N LEU A 85 16.82 -15.38 3.35
CA LEU A 85 17.43 -14.28 4.11
C LEU A 85 17.40 -14.45 5.64
N GLY A 86 16.84 -15.55 6.15
CA GLY A 86 16.56 -15.75 7.57
C GLY A 86 15.21 -15.18 8.02
N ALA A 87 14.91 -15.23 9.32
CA ALA A 87 13.57 -14.92 9.84
C ALA A 87 13.22 -13.42 9.90
N ASP A 88 14.23 -12.54 9.98
CA ASP A 88 14.06 -11.10 10.16
C ASP A 88 15.12 -10.32 9.35
N PRO A 89 14.99 -10.26 8.01
CA PRO A 89 15.93 -9.52 7.19
C PRO A 89 15.77 -8.01 7.39
N GLU A 90 16.88 -7.30 7.49
CA GLU A 90 16.91 -5.83 7.50
C GLU A 90 16.20 -5.26 6.27
N PHE A 91 15.41 -4.20 6.47
CA PHE A 91 14.62 -3.57 5.41
C PHE A 91 15.50 -3.10 4.24
N ASP A 92 16.67 -2.52 4.53
CA ASP A 92 17.61 -2.02 3.52
C ASP A 92 18.09 -3.14 2.59
N LYS A 93 18.26 -4.36 3.12
CA LYS A 93 18.60 -5.55 2.32
C LYS A 93 17.47 -5.94 1.38
N LEU A 94 16.21 -5.85 1.86
CA LEU A 94 15.04 -6.10 1.03
C LEU A 94 14.89 -5.03 -0.06
N GLU A 95 15.15 -3.77 0.28
CA GLU A 95 15.09 -2.66 -0.67
C GLU A 95 16.13 -2.84 -1.80
N LEU A 96 17.37 -3.23 -1.47
CA LEU A 96 18.40 -3.54 -2.47
C LEU A 96 18.00 -4.68 -3.43
N ILE A 97 17.26 -5.68 -2.94
CA ILE A 97 16.70 -6.74 -3.80
C ILE A 97 15.60 -6.16 -4.69
N ALA A 98 14.71 -5.35 -4.10
CA ALA A 98 13.58 -4.75 -4.80
C ALA A 98 14.02 -3.77 -5.89
N GLU A 99 15.18 -3.11 -5.79
CA GLU A 99 15.72 -2.25 -6.85
C GLU A 99 15.84 -2.98 -8.20
N LYS A 100 16.06 -4.30 -8.20
CA LYS A 100 16.13 -5.12 -9.42
C LYS A 100 14.78 -5.32 -10.11
N TRP A 101 13.67 -4.99 -9.44
CA TRP A 101 12.32 -5.14 -9.99
C TRP A 101 11.81 -3.89 -10.69
N ARG A 102 12.60 -2.81 -10.73
CA ARG A 102 12.22 -1.59 -11.46
C ARG A 102 11.95 -1.88 -12.93
N PRO A 103 10.97 -1.19 -13.55
CA PRO A 103 10.10 -0.14 -12.98
C PRO A 103 8.77 -0.69 -12.41
N PHE A 104 8.74 -1.96 -11.97
CA PHE A 104 7.53 -2.68 -11.57
C PHE A 104 7.58 -3.20 -10.13
N ARG A 105 8.31 -2.52 -9.23
CA ARG A 105 8.49 -2.93 -7.82
C ARG A 105 7.17 -3.23 -7.10
N SER A 106 6.11 -2.47 -7.37
CA SER A 106 4.80 -2.67 -6.73
C SER A 106 4.10 -3.95 -7.18
N TRP A 107 4.19 -4.27 -8.47
CA TRP A 107 3.58 -5.48 -9.03
C TRP A 107 4.40 -6.74 -8.75
N ALA A 108 5.73 -6.65 -8.85
CA ALA A 108 6.62 -7.74 -8.42
C ALA A 108 6.41 -8.08 -6.95
N GLY A 109 6.34 -7.06 -6.09
CA GLY A 109 6.00 -7.23 -4.68
C GLY A 109 4.63 -7.87 -4.46
N LEU A 110 3.59 -7.42 -5.19
CA LEU A 110 2.26 -8.04 -5.12
C LEU A 110 2.27 -9.52 -5.52
N LEU A 111 2.97 -9.88 -6.59
CA LEU A 111 3.05 -11.27 -7.04
C LEU A 111 3.79 -12.13 -6.01
N LEU A 112 4.93 -11.65 -5.51
CA LEU A 112 5.73 -12.36 -4.53
C LEU A 112 4.99 -12.57 -3.20
N ARG A 113 4.29 -11.56 -2.66
CA ARG A 113 3.52 -11.76 -1.40
C ARG A 113 2.36 -12.75 -1.53
N ASN A 114 1.92 -13.04 -2.75
CA ASN A 114 0.86 -14.00 -3.05
C ASN A 114 1.41 -15.40 -3.36
N SER A 115 2.72 -15.58 -3.48
CA SER A 115 3.33 -16.90 -3.71
C SER A 115 3.35 -17.78 -2.46
N ILE A 116 3.25 -17.17 -1.26
CA ILE A 116 3.22 -17.88 0.02
C ILE A 116 1.79 -18.12 0.53
N PRO A 117 1.48 -19.26 1.19
CA PRO A 117 0.16 -19.57 1.75
C PRO A 117 -0.38 -18.51 2.71
N ARG A 118 -1.72 -18.34 2.75
CA ARG A 118 -2.38 -17.31 3.57
C ARG A 118 -2.14 -17.47 5.05
#